data_AF-A0A239HHJ4-F1
#
_entry.id   AF-A0A239HHJ4-F1
#
_cell.length_a   1.000
_cell.length_b   1.000
_cell.length_c   1.000
_cell.angle_alpha   90.00
_cell.angle_beta   90.00
_cell.angle_gamma   90.00
#
_symmetry.space_group_name_H-M   'P 1'
#
loop_
_entity.id
_entity.type
_entity.pdbx_description
1 polymer ?
#
loop_
_entity_poly.entity_id
_entity_poly.type
_entity_poly.pdbx_seq_one_letter_code
_entity_poly.pdbx_strand_id
1 'polypeptide(L)' 'MIGRTYLKRGRPVVVLTRWGRGRGPRNVLIERETGERVVRPFRGLRRPKEPPHSGAEQDALF' A
#
# COMPACT_ATOMS: atom_id res chain seq x y z
N MET A 1 -0.41 0.41 6.75
CA MET A 1 0.87 0.89 7.32
C MET A 1 1.79 1.22 6.16
N ILE A 2 2.64 2.25 6.29
CA ILE A 2 3.54 2.71 5.22
C ILE A 2 4.44 1.57 4.75
N GLY A 3 4.72 1.49 3.46
CA GLY A 3 5.51 0.45 2.80
C GLY A 3 4.79 -0.89 2.64
N ARG A 4 3.58 -1.05 3.20
CA ARG A 4 2.83 -2.32 3.09
C ARG A 4 1.88 -2.31 1.91
N THR A 5 1.80 -3.47 1.26
CA THR A 5 0.82 -3.78 0.23
C THR A 5 -0.52 -4.17 0.83
N TYR A 6 -1.58 -3.63 0.25
CA TYR A 6 -2.98 -3.92 0.54
C TYR A 6 -3.74 -4.20 -0.75
N LEU A 7 -4.96 -4.70 -0.61
CA LEU A 7 -5.87 -4.91 -1.72
C LEU A 7 -6.96 -3.83 -1.73
N LYS A 8 -7.12 -3.16 -2.87
CA LYS A 8 -8.27 -2.34 -3.24
C LYS A 8 -9.08 -3.09 -4.29
N ARG A 9 -10.27 -3.58 -3.93
CA ARG A 9 -11.13 -4.37 -4.85
C ARG A 9 -10.37 -5.52 -5.54
N GLY A 10 -9.57 -6.26 -4.77
CA GLY A 10 -8.75 -7.36 -5.28
C GLY A 10 -7.42 -6.96 -5.92
N ARG A 11 -7.17 -5.66 -6.19
CA ARG A 11 -5.92 -5.19 -6.82
C ARG A 11 -4.90 -4.68 -5.80
N PRO A 12 -3.60 -4.95 -5.99
CA PRO A 12 -2.56 -4.51 -5.08
C PRO A 12 -2.39 -2.98 -5.10
N VAL A 13 -2.20 -2.41 -3.90
CA VAL A 13 -1.85 -1.00 -3.68
C VAL A 13 -0.85 -0.88 -2.54
N VAL A 14 0.17 -0.04 -2.68
CA VAL A 14 1.18 0.21 -1.64
C VAL A 14 0.81 1.47 -0.88
N VAL A 15 0.83 1.46 0.45
CA VAL A 15 0.62 2.67 1.25
C VAL A 15 1.93 3.44 1.35
N LEU A 16 2.00 4.64 0.80
CA LEU A 16 3.19 5.51 0.84
C LEU A 16 3.20 6.46 2.03
N THR A 17 2.03 6.94 2.46
CA THR A 17 1.93 7.93 3.55
C THR A 17 0.61 7.75 4.31
N ARG A 18 0.62 8.09 5.60
CA ARG A 18 -0.60 8.24 6.41
C ARG A 18 -0.58 9.60 7.10
N TRP A 19 -1.76 10.17 7.32
CA TRP A 19 -1.90 11.41 8.11
C TRP A 19 -2.49 11.15 9.51
N GLY A 20 -2.05 11.95 10.49
CA GLY A 20 -2.67 12.08 11.81
C GLY A 20 -1.91 11.45 13.00
N ARG A 21 -2.00 12.12 14.17
CA ARG A 21 -1.62 11.64 15.51
C ARG A 21 -2.89 11.06 16.20
N GLY A 22 -3.23 9.79 15.99
CA GLY A 22 -4.46 9.20 16.57
C GLY A 22 -4.70 7.70 16.27
N ARG A 23 -5.85 7.15 16.73
CA ARG A 23 -6.33 5.73 16.75
C ARG A 23 -6.42 4.99 15.39
N GLY A 24 -5.70 5.42 14.35
CA GLY A 24 -5.60 4.70 13.08
C GLY A 24 -5.51 5.60 11.85
N PRO A 25 -5.08 5.04 10.71
CA PRO A 25 -5.00 5.80 9.45
C PRO A 25 -6.41 6.16 8.96
N ARG A 26 -6.72 7.46 8.91
CA ARG A 26 -7.96 7.96 8.29
C ARG A 26 -7.81 7.98 6.78
N ASN A 27 -6.87 8.79 6.30
CA ASN A 27 -6.49 8.89 4.90
C ASN A 27 -5.06 8.36 4.70
N VAL A 28 -4.83 7.77 3.55
CA VAL A 28 -3.56 7.24 3.11
C VAL A 28 -3.29 7.63 1.67
N LEU A 29 -2.03 7.92 1.36
CA LEU A 29 -1.52 7.96 0.01
C LEU A 29 -1.25 6.52 -0.39
N ILE A 30 -1.83 6.09 -1.51
CA ILE A 30 -1.52 4.80 -2.10
C ILE A 30 -0.92 4.97 -3.49
N GLU A 31 -0.06 4.03 -3.86
CA GLU A 31 0.39 3.81 -5.22
C GLU A 31 -0.23 2.52 -5.74
N ARG A 32 -0.74 2.56 -6.98
CA ARG A 32 -1.28 1.38 -7.66
C ARG A 32 -0.21 0.70 -8.49
N GLU A 33 -0.52 -0.49 -9.01
CA GLU A 33 0.31 -1.20 -9.99
C GLU A 33 0.69 -0.35 -11.23
N THR A 34 -0.15 0.62 -11.60
CA THR A 34 0.08 1.53 -12.73
C THR A 34 0.98 2.73 -12.39
N GLY A 35 1.46 2.85 -11.16
CA GLY A 35 2.17 4.05 -10.66
C GLY A 35 1.26 5.23 -10.30
N GLU A 36 -0.06 5.12 -10.52
CA GLU A 36 -1.03 6.15 -10.14
C GLU A 36 -1.04 6.35 -8.61
N ARG A 37 -0.87 7.61 -8.18
CA ARG A 37 -0.88 8.00 -6.77
C ARG A 37 -2.21 8.64 -6.38
N VAL A 38 -2.85 8.11 -5.34
CA VAL A 38 -4.18 8.55 -4.90
C VAL A 38 -4.25 8.68 -3.40
N VAL A 39 -4.78 9.80 -2.91
CA VAL A 39 -5.15 9.97 -1.51
C VAL A 39 -6.57 9.45 -1.30
N ARG A 40 -6.76 8.56 -0.32
CA ARG A 40 -8.10 8.03 -0.01
C ARG A 40 -8.24 7.57 1.44
N PRO A 41 -9.49 7.32 1.91
CA PRO A 41 -9.70 6.67 3.19
C PRO A 41 -9.06 5.27 3.24
N PHE A 42 -8.46 4.90 4.37
CA PHE A 42 -7.92 3.55 4.60
C PHE A 42 -9.02 2.48 4.65
N ARG A 43 -10.27 2.89 4.94
CA ARG A 43 -11.43 2.00 4.99
C ARG A 43 -11.60 1.23 3.67
N GLY A 44 -11.74 -0.08 3.79
CA GLY A 44 -11.93 -0.98 2.65
C GLY A 44 -10.63 -1.47 1.99
N LEU A 45 -9.46 -1.09 2.51
CA LEU A 45 -8.21 -1.76 2.18
C LEU A 45 -8.09 -3.05 3.00
N ARG A 46 -7.82 -4.17 2.33
CA ARG A 46 -7.67 -5.49 2.95
C ARG A 46 -6.21 -5.93 2.92
N ARG A 47 -5.77 -6.64 3.96
CA ARG A 47 -4.46 -7.31 3.91
C ARG A 47 -4.58 -8.52 2.97
N PRO A 48 -3.60 -8.77 2.10
CA PRO A 48 -3.56 -10.02 1.35
C PRO A 48 -3.39 -11.20 2.32
N LYS A 49 -3.97 -12.35 1.98
CA LYS A 49 -3.94 -13.59 2.81
C LYS A 49 -2.55 -14.20 2.86
N GLU A 50 -1.78 -14.00 1.80
CA GLU A 50 -0.41 -14.40 1.63
C GLU A 50 0.44 -13.13 1.48
N PRO A 51 1.65 -13.05 2.06
CA PRO A 51 2.54 -11.94 1.74
C PRO A 51 2.72 -11.93 0.21
N PRO A 52 2.50 -10.79 -0.47
CA PRO A 52 2.78 -10.72 -1.89
C PRO A 52 4.23 -11.16 -2.05
N HIS A 53 4.47 -12.12 -2.94
CA HIS A 53 5.82 -12.54 -3.28
C HIS A 53 6.59 -11.26 -3.56
N SER A 54 7.63 -11.03 -2.76
CA SER A 54 8.50 -9.88 -2.88
C SER A 54 9.17 -9.96 -4.25
N GLY A 55 8.53 -9.44 -5.29
CA GLY A 55 9.16 -9.06 -6.55
C GLY A 55 10.07 -7.84 -6.37
N ALA A 56 10.60 -7.64 -5.16
CA ALA A 56 11.88 -6.98 -4.98
C ALA A 56 12.94 -8.02 -5.34
N GLU A 57 13.02 -8.33 -6.63
CA GLU A 57 14.32 -8.57 -7.21
C GLU A 57 15.18 -7.39 -6.76
N GLN A 58 16.22 -7.74 -6.03
CA GLN A 58 17.24 -6.79 -5.68
C GLN A 58 17.84 -6.35 -7.00
N ASP A 59 17.39 -5.19 -7.50
CA ASP A 59 18.21 -4.29 -8.31
C ASP A 59 19.40 -3.83 -7.44
N ALA A 60 20.24 -4.79 -7.10
CA ALA A 60 21.63 -4.65 -6.70
C ALA A 60 22.41 -5.46 -7.74
N LEU A 61 22.43 -4.91 -8.97
CA LEU A 61 23.54 -5.15 -9.88
C LEU A 61 24.81 -4.49 -9.31
N PHE A 62 25.95 -5.08 -9.68
CA PHE A 62 27.36 -4.68 -9.47
C PHE A 62 28.08 -5.23 -8.23
#